data_AF-A0A1D3JCG6-F1
#
_entry.id   AF-A0A1D3JCG6-F1
#
_cell.length_a   1.000
_cell.length_b   1.000
_cell.length_c   1.000
_cell.angle_alpha   90.00
_cell.angle_beta   90.00
_cell.angle_gamma   90.00
#
_symmetry.space_group_name_H-M   'P 1'
#
loop_
_entity.id
_entity.type
_entity.pdbx_description
1 polymer ?
#
loop_
_entity_poly.entity_id
_entity_poly.type
_entity_poly.pdbx_seq_one_letter_code
_entity_poly.pdbx_strand_id
1 'polypeptide(L)'
;MKSIMFFKNYLNNEKGNQYIHTISFPKCEDHFNSVTKSPDATHNGACKRISTSLKVDESNLMTPCKRITMYLKYLNDKTTTVDMPLNCKYINYKLNDEVRKLENTSYEHSDLYSKWIAVYRSSSQDISTICKENMQHLDDVIFKKVQDLYNMYHKYNKYITTSGSSNTIECTEFTECVNSYNNYESICTKSSDKNFCNALDSFRIYYQSYSGSVVSKCIGTQVLLKSFQMSNEDGQSYIDGGELEEDDDYIDPFGLQYIGTNIFIMFTIIILLSFLFFILYRFTPFGYWLRPKIKNKIKILKKIYEKSTKLYRNTRNEEKDSLKDPINLQYHSMSNS
;
A
#
# COMPACT_ATOMS: atom_id res chain seq x y z
N MET A 1 -19.19 -11.43 3.28
CA MET A 1 -20.17 -10.48 2.70
C MET A 1 -20.45 -9.29 3.62
N LYS A 2 -20.72 -9.48 4.92
CA LYS A 2 -20.90 -8.37 5.89
C LYS A 2 -19.67 -7.46 6.11
N SER A 3 -18.44 -7.98 6.04
CA SER A 3 -17.23 -7.12 6.13
C SER A 3 -17.05 -6.17 4.95
N ILE A 4 -17.48 -6.55 3.75
CA ILE A 4 -17.34 -5.72 2.54
C ILE A 4 -18.36 -4.56 2.55
N MET A 5 -19.56 -4.82 3.08
CA MET A 5 -20.60 -3.80 3.28
C MET A 5 -20.19 -2.72 4.27
N PHE A 6 -19.43 -3.08 5.31
CA PHE A 6 -18.94 -2.13 6.32
C PHE A 6 -17.91 -1.15 5.75
N PHE A 7 -17.02 -1.61 4.85
CA PHE A 7 -16.04 -0.75 4.16
C PHE A 7 -16.69 0.24 3.19
N LYS A 8 -17.78 -0.16 2.54
CA LYS A 8 -18.46 0.63 1.52
C LYS A 8 -19.21 1.84 2.10
N ASN A 9 -19.78 1.69 3.29
CA ASN A 9 -20.43 2.81 4.00
C ASN A 9 -19.46 3.76 4.71
N TYR A 10 -18.22 3.33 5.01
CA TYR A 10 -17.26 4.15 5.76
C TYR A 10 -16.51 5.17 4.87
N LEU A 11 -16.44 4.94 3.56
CA LEU A 11 -15.73 5.80 2.60
C LEU A 11 -16.65 6.79 1.87
N ASN A 12 -17.96 6.69 2.06
CA ASN A 12 -18.97 7.44 1.30
C ASN A 12 -19.34 8.80 1.89
N ASN A 13 -18.53 9.36 2.80
CA ASN A 13 -18.72 10.73 3.26
C ASN A 13 -17.44 11.56 3.13
N GLU A 14 -17.52 12.57 2.27
CA GLU A 14 -16.97 13.93 2.38
C GLU A 14 -16.19 14.38 1.15
N LYS A 15 -16.90 15.12 0.27
CA LYS A 15 -16.27 16.18 -0.53
C LYS A 15 -15.44 17.04 0.43
N GLY A 16 -14.12 17.01 0.29
CA GLY A 16 -13.20 17.81 1.12
C GLY A 16 -12.23 17.01 2.01
N ASN A 17 -12.36 15.68 2.12
CA ASN A 17 -11.37 14.89 2.87
C ASN A 17 -10.06 14.71 2.05
N GLN A 18 -9.02 15.46 2.45
CA GLN A 18 -7.73 15.50 1.75
C GLN A 18 -6.86 14.24 2.00
N TYR A 19 -7.24 13.37 2.93
CA TYR A 19 -6.44 12.23 3.39
C TYR A 19 -6.84 10.88 2.78
N ILE A 20 -8.11 10.72 2.39
CA ILE A 20 -8.71 9.41 2.07
C ILE A 20 -8.07 8.69 0.86
N HIS A 21 -7.44 9.44 -0.05
CA HIS A 21 -6.82 8.90 -1.27
C HIS A 21 -5.32 8.63 -1.15
N THR A 22 -4.71 8.91 0.00
CA THR A 22 -3.26 8.74 0.21
C THR A 22 -2.78 7.30 0.05
N ILE A 23 -3.64 6.31 0.33
CA ILE A 23 -3.37 4.88 0.07
C ILE A 23 -3.00 4.59 -1.40
N SER A 24 -3.55 5.37 -2.32
CA SER A 24 -3.37 5.18 -3.76
C SER A 24 -2.21 5.98 -4.33
N PHE A 25 -1.61 6.90 -3.55
CA PHE A 25 -0.54 7.78 -4.02
C PHE A 25 0.71 7.03 -4.49
N PRO A 26 1.19 5.94 -3.86
CA PRO A 26 2.32 5.19 -4.38
C PRO A 26 2.07 4.62 -5.79
N LYS A 27 0.85 4.14 -6.07
CA LYS A 27 0.47 3.66 -7.40
C LYS A 27 0.42 4.81 -8.42
N CYS A 28 -0.10 5.97 -8.01
CA CYS A 28 -0.07 7.17 -8.83
C CYS A 28 1.37 7.64 -9.11
N GLU A 29 2.26 7.53 -8.12
CA GLU A 29 3.68 7.83 -8.27
C GLU A 29 4.35 6.91 -9.29
N ASP A 30 4.14 5.59 -9.20
CA ASP A 30 4.69 4.63 -10.16
C ASP A 30 4.25 4.95 -11.59
N HIS A 31 2.96 5.24 -11.76
CA HIS A 31 2.40 5.61 -13.05
C HIS A 31 2.95 6.96 -13.54
N PHE A 32 3.03 7.97 -12.68
CA PHE A 32 3.66 9.25 -12.96
C PHE A 32 5.12 9.07 -13.40
N ASN A 33 5.90 8.26 -12.68
CA ASN A 33 7.29 7.95 -12.98
C ASN A 33 7.44 7.26 -14.33
N SER A 34 6.55 6.32 -14.65
CA SER A 34 6.51 5.62 -15.93
C SER A 34 6.25 6.57 -17.10
N VAL A 35 5.20 7.39 -16.99
CA VAL A 35 4.82 8.36 -18.04
C VAL A 35 5.89 9.44 -18.20
N THR A 36 6.51 9.90 -17.11
CA THR A 36 7.44 11.04 -17.11
C THR A 36 8.91 10.66 -17.17
N LYS A 37 9.23 9.41 -17.55
CA LYS A 37 10.60 8.87 -17.52
C LYS A 37 11.59 9.66 -18.38
N SER A 38 11.13 10.20 -19.51
CA SER A 38 11.95 10.92 -20.48
C SER A 38 11.31 12.26 -20.86
N PRO A 39 11.42 13.30 -20.01
CA PRO A 39 10.83 14.60 -20.32
C PRO A 39 11.59 15.28 -21.47
N ASP A 40 10.89 15.61 -22.54
CA ASP A 40 11.47 16.27 -23.72
C ASP A 40 11.52 17.80 -23.58
N ALA A 41 12.03 18.47 -24.62
CA ALA A 41 12.12 19.94 -24.65
C ALA A 41 10.76 20.64 -24.88
N THR A 42 9.70 19.91 -25.24
CA THR A 42 8.37 20.43 -25.57
C THR A 42 7.71 21.16 -24.39
N HIS A 43 8.21 20.94 -23.18
CA HIS A 43 7.70 21.55 -21.94
C HIS A 43 8.56 22.72 -21.42
N ASN A 44 9.72 23.00 -22.03
CA ASN A 44 10.64 24.06 -21.59
C ASN A 44 9.96 25.43 -21.53
N GLY A 45 9.15 25.75 -22.54
CA GLY A 45 8.48 27.05 -22.64
C GLY A 45 7.51 27.31 -21.47
N ALA A 46 6.75 26.29 -21.06
CA ALA A 46 5.86 26.39 -19.91
C ALA A 46 6.68 26.54 -18.61
N CYS A 47 7.72 25.73 -18.45
CA CYS A 47 8.56 25.77 -17.25
C CYS A 47 9.34 27.07 -17.08
N LYS A 48 9.79 27.69 -18.17
CA LYS A 48 10.42 29.01 -18.13
C LYS A 48 9.46 30.12 -17.71
N ARG A 49 8.18 30.05 -18.13
CA ARG A 49 7.15 30.98 -17.67
C ARG A 49 6.87 30.80 -16.18
N ILE A 50 6.85 29.56 -15.71
CA ILE A 50 6.66 29.25 -14.29
C ILE A 50 7.84 29.76 -13.47
N SER A 51 9.09 29.43 -13.82
CA SER A 51 10.28 29.90 -13.08
C SER A 51 10.33 31.43 -12.98
N THR A 52 10.01 32.12 -14.09
CA THR A 52 9.92 33.58 -14.13
C THR A 52 8.82 34.12 -13.19
N SER A 53 7.63 33.50 -13.20
CA SER A 53 6.51 33.89 -12.33
C SER A 53 6.83 33.71 -10.84
N LEU A 54 7.52 32.62 -10.52
CA LEU A 54 7.94 32.27 -9.15
C LEU A 54 9.18 33.05 -8.69
N LYS A 55 9.92 33.70 -9.60
CA LYS A 55 11.23 34.34 -9.34
C LYS A 55 12.25 33.37 -8.73
N VAL A 56 12.25 32.12 -9.19
CA VAL A 56 13.18 31.08 -8.75
C VAL A 56 14.16 30.71 -9.85
N ASP A 57 15.30 30.16 -9.45
CA ASP A 57 16.28 29.61 -10.39
C ASP A 57 15.62 28.54 -11.28
N GLU A 58 15.74 28.71 -12.60
CA GLU A 58 15.18 27.80 -13.59
C GLU A 58 15.70 26.38 -13.42
N SER A 59 16.97 26.20 -13.05
CA SER A 59 17.61 24.89 -12.89
C SER A 59 16.95 24.05 -11.79
N ASN A 60 16.56 24.67 -10.67
CA ASN A 60 15.88 24.00 -9.55
C ASN A 60 14.48 23.52 -9.92
N LEU A 61 13.82 24.19 -10.86
CA LEU A 61 12.43 23.94 -11.22
C LEU A 61 12.29 23.09 -12.49
N MET A 62 13.27 23.11 -13.39
CA MET A 62 13.12 22.62 -14.75
C MET A 62 12.68 21.14 -14.80
N THR A 63 13.37 20.28 -14.08
CA THR A 63 13.05 18.84 -14.03
C THR A 63 11.68 18.56 -13.41
N PRO A 64 11.37 19.00 -12.18
CA PRO A 64 10.05 18.73 -11.59
C PRO A 64 8.91 19.36 -12.41
N CYS A 65 9.09 20.57 -12.93
CA CYS A 65 8.09 21.21 -13.78
C CYS A 65 7.83 20.44 -15.07
N LYS A 66 8.89 19.98 -15.76
CA LYS A 66 8.73 19.20 -17.00
C LYS A 66 7.90 17.95 -16.75
N ARG A 67 8.20 17.23 -15.67
CA ARG A 67 7.50 15.99 -15.32
C ARG A 67 6.03 16.25 -15.00
N ILE A 68 5.72 17.25 -14.18
CA ILE A 68 4.34 17.64 -13.87
C ILE A 68 3.60 18.07 -15.15
N THR A 69 4.21 18.90 -15.99
CA THR A 69 3.61 19.40 -17.24
C THR A 69 3.37 18.28 -18.25
N MET A 70 4.30 17.34 -18.38
CA MET A 70 4.18 16.17 -19.24
C MET A 70 3.02 15.27 -18.78
N TYR A 71 2.90 15.05 -17.47
CA TYR A 71 1.85 14.20 -16.93
C TYR A 71 0.46 14.84 -17.03
N LEU A 72 0.34 16.14 -16.81
CA LEU A 72 -0.91 16.88 -17.01
C LEU A 72 -1.39 16.79 -18.46
N LYS A 73 -0.48 16.90 -19.43
CA LYS A 73 -0.81 16.69 -20.85
C LYS A 73 -1.31 15.28 -21.12
N TYR A 74 -0.69 14.27 -20.50
CA TYR A 74 -1.14 12.87 -20.59
C TYR A 74 -2.55 12.69 -20.03
N LEU A 75 -2.86 13.28 -18.88
CA LEU A 75 -4.20 13.22 -18.27
C LEU A 75 -5.27 13.91 -19.14
N ASN A 76 -4.89 14.90 -19.95
CA ASN A 76 -5.80 15.59 -20.86
C ASN A 76 -6.08 14.80 -22.16
N ASP A 77 -5.32 13.75 -22.44
CA ASP A 77 -5.55 12.92 -23.62
C ASP A 77 -6.84 12.11 -23.45
N LYS A 78 -7.78 12.27 -24.38
CA LYS A 78 -9.10 11.62 -24.36
C LYS A 78 -9.03 10.09 -24.48
N THR A 79 -7.89 9.54 -24.87
CA THR A 79 -7.65 8.10 -24.97
C THR A 79 -7.19 7.47 -23.65
N THR A 80 -6.91 8.28 -22.64
CA THR A 80 -6.44 7.83 -21.32
C THR A 80 -7.59 7.21 -20.51
N THR A 81 -7.42 5.96 -20.05
CA THR A 81 -8.41 5.21 -19.24
C THR A 81 -8.14 5.26 -17.73
N VAL A 82 -7.34 6.25 -17.30
CA VAL A 82 -6.86 6.37 -15.93
C VAL A 82 -7.88 7.15 -15.09
N ASP A 83 -7.98 6.81 -13.79
CA ASP A 83 -8.76 7.56 -12.80
C ASP A 83 -8.21 8.99 -12.66
N MET A 84 -8.79 9.91 -13.44
CA MET A 84 -8.35 11.30 -13.52
C MET A 84 -8.46 12.02 -12.17
N PRO A 85 -9.60 11.97 -11.42
CA PRO A 85 -9.69 12.58 -10.09
C PRO A 85 -8.58 12.13 -9.13
N LEU A 86 -8.31 10.83 -9.05
CA LEU A 86 -7.29 10.29 -8.16
C LEU A 86 -5.88 10.78 -8.54
N ASN A 87 -5.53 10.72 -9.83
CA ASN A 87 -4.22 11.15 -10.29
C ASN A 87 -4.04 12.66 -10.19
N CYS A 88 -5.12 13.44 -10.33
CA CYS A 88 -5.11 14.87 -10.04
C CYS A 88 -4.86 15.18 -8.56
N LYS A 89 -5.40 14.39 -7.62
CA LYS A 89 -5.07 14.53 -6.18
C LYS A 89 -3.60 14.25 -5.89
N TYR A 90 -3.04 13.22 -6.52
CA TYR A 90 -1.60 12.96 -6.43
C TYR A 90 -0.77 14.11 -7.02
N ILE A 91 -1.14 14.64 -8.18
CA ILE A 91 -0.43 15.78 -8.78
C ILE A 91 -0.56 17.04 -7.92
N ASN A 92 -1.70 17.25 -7.28
CA ASN A 92 -1.87 18.33 -6.32
C ASN A 92 -0.90 18.20 -5.13
N TYR A 93 -0.82 17.00 -4.54
CA TYR A 93 0.16 16.70 -3.49
C TYR A 93 1.59 16.94 -3.99
N LYS A 94 1.92 16.43 -5.18
CA LYS A 94 3.26 16.55 -5.77
C LYS A 94 3.64 18.01 -6.00
N LEU A 95 2.71 18.83 -6.47
CA LEU A 95 2.95 20.27 -6.66
C LEU A 95 3.19 20.98 -5.31
N ASN A 96 2.39 20.66 -4.27
CA ASN A 96 2.59 21.19 -2.92
C ASN A 96 3.95 20.79 -2.33
N ASP A 97 4.43 19.59 -2.64
CA ASP A 97 5.75 19.07 -2.26
C ASP A 97 6.87 19.80 -3.01
N GLU A 98 6.73 20.02 -4.32
CA GLU A 98 7.76 20.72 -5.11
C GLU A 98 7.89 22.20 -4.73
N VAL A 99 6.79 22.93 -4.45
CA VAL A 99 6.90 24.34 -4.02
C VAL A 99 7.59 24.50 -2.66
N ARG A 100 7.52 23.49 -1.79
CA ARG A 100 8.16 23.48 -0.46
C ARG A 100 9.66 23.17 -0.50
N LYS A 101 10.16 22.66 -1.63
CA LYS A 101 11.59 22.44 -1.87
C LYS A 101 12.28 23.66 -2.46
N LEU A 102 11.52 24.70 -2.83
CA LEU A 102 12.07 25.92 -3.40
C LEU A 102 12.63 26.80 -2.28
N GLU A 103 13.95 26.93 -2.24
CA GLU A 103 14.67 27.83 -1.32
C GLU A 103 14.88 29.22 -1.95
N ASN A 104 15.28 30.19 -1.14
CA ASN A 104 15.67 31.56 -1.58
C ASN A 104 14.58 32.34 -2.32
N THR A 105 13.31 32.07 -2.01
CA THR A 105 12.15 32.79 -2.52
C THR A 105 11.69 33.87 -1.52
N SER A 106 11.13 34.97 -2.03
CA SER A 106 10.46 36.00 -1.22
C SER A 106 8.97 35.71 -0.98
N TYR A 107 8.47 34.57 -1.46
CA TYR A 107 7.06 34.21 -1.44
C TYR A 107 6.80 33.01 -0.52
N GLU A 108 5.68 33.06 0.18
CA GLU A 108 5.14 31.92 0.94
C GLU A 108 4.80 30.74 0.02
N HIS A 109 4.77 29.52 0.56
CA HIS A 109 4.44 28.31 -0.21
C HIS A 109 3.06 28.42 -0.90
N SER A 110 2.09 29.08 -0.27
CA SER A 110 0.76 29.34 -0.84
C SER A 110 0.81 30.25 -2.06
N ASP A 111 1.67 31.27 -2.03
CA ASP A 111 1.85 32.21 -3.12
C ASP A 111 2.57 31.54 -4.29
N LEU A 112 3.62 30.77 -4.00
CA LEU A 112 4.33 29.96 -5.00
C LEU A 112 3.38 29.00 -5.70
N TYR A 113 2.59 28.25 -4.92
CA TYR A 113 1.57 27.35 -5.46
C TYR A 113 0.58 28.09 -6.37
N SER A 114 0.02 29.20 -5.88
CA SER A 114 -0.98 29.98 -6.62
C SER A 114 -0.43 30.54 -7.93
N LYS A 115 0.80 31.06 -7.90
CA LYS A 115 1.51 31.57 -9.09
C LYS A 115 1.80 30.48 -10.11
N TRP A 116 2.21 29.29 -9.67
CA TRP A 116 2.43 28.15 -10.56
C TRP A 116 1.13 27.75 -11.25
N ILE A 117 0.06 27.56 -10.47
CA ILE A 117 -1.26 27.21 -11.00
C ILE A 117 -1.79 28.28 -11.97
N ALA A 118 -1.59 29.56 -11.68
CA ALA A 118 -2.00 30.65 -12.56
C ALA A 118 -1.37 30.55 -13.96
N VAL A 119 -0.10 30.16 -14.04
CA VAL A 119 0.56 29.94 -15.34
C VAL A 119 -0.10 28.80 -16.11
N TYR A 120 -0.43 27.70 -15.45
CA TYR A 120 -1.13 26.58 -16.10
C TYR A 120 -2.53 26.96 -16.58
N ARG A 121 -3.29 27.75 -15.80
CA ARG A 121 -4.61 28.28 -16.21
C ARG A 121 -4.54 29.23 -17.40
N SER A 122 -3.45 30.00 -17.52
CA SER A 122 -3.25 30.95 -18.63
C SER A 122 -2.74 30.32 -19.93
N SER A 123 -2.53 29.00 -19.96
CA SER A 123 -1.99 28.27 -21.12
C SER A 123 -3.10 27.61 -21.94
N SER A 124 -2.83 27.28 -23.21
CA SER A 124 -3.78 26.57 -24.10
C SER A 124 -4.13 25.15 -23.65
N GLN A 125 -3.57 24.69 -22.53
CA GLN A 125 -3.81 23.42 -21.87
C GLN A 125 -4.29 23.71 -20.46
N ASP A 126 -5.48 24.29 -20.36
CA ASP A 126 -6.02 24.80 -19.11
C ASP A 126 -6.20 23.65 -18.10
N ILE A 127 -5.30 23.60 -17.12
CA ILE A 127 -5.35 22.63 -16.01
C ILE A 127 -6.68 22.65 -15.26
N SER A 128 -7.41 23.77 -15.33
CA SER A 128 -8.74 23.90 -14.74
C SER A 128 -9.76 22.94 -15.37
N THR A 129 -9.58 22.57 -16.65
CA THR A 129 -10.40 21.52 -17.29
C THR A 129 -9.97 20.10 -16.91
N ILE A 130 -8.67 19.89 -16.69
CA ILE A 130 -8.08 18.56 -16.44
C ILE A 130 -8.34 18.12 -15.00
N CYS A 131 -7.93 18.93 -14.02
CA CYS A 131 -7.97 18.54 -12.60
C CYS A 131 -9.02 19.28 -11.78
N LYS A 132 -9.72 20.25 -12.38
CA LYS A 132 -10.83 21.00 -11.79
C LYS A 132 -10.50 21.46 -10.36
N GLU A 133 -11.39 21.18 -9.41
CA GLU A 133 -11.31 21.53 -7.99
C GLU A 133 -10.24 20.75 -7.20
N ASN A 134 -9.59 19.73 -7.79
CA ASN A 134 -8.58 18.94 -7.09
C ASN A 134 -7.23 19.66 -6.92
N MET A 135 -7.03 20.81 -7.57
CA MET A 135 -5.79 21.61 -7.50
C MET A 135 -5.93 22.72 -6.45
N GLN A 136 -5.57 22.42 -5.21
CA GLN A 136 -5.61 23.35 -4.09
C GLN A 136 -4.32 23.32 -3.27
N HIS A 137 -3.88 24.48 -2.81
CA HIS A 137 -2.79 24.56 -1.85
C HIS A 137 -3.21 23.87 -0.54
N LEU A 138 -2.33 23.03 -0.01
CA LEU A 138 -2.48 22.40 1.30
C LEU A 138 -1.71 23.28 2.29
N ASP A 139 -2.36 23.73 3.37
CA ASP A 139 -1.62 24.38 4.46
C ASP A 139 -0.61 23.40 5.07
N ASP A 140 0.37 23.92 5.80
CA ASP A 140 1.49 23.12 6.28
C ASP A 140 1.09 21.99 7.23
N VAL A 141 0.04 22.19 8.03
CA VAL A 141 -0.44 21.17 8.97
C VAL A 141 -1.08 20.01 8.20
N ILE A 142 -1.91 20.33 7.21
CA ILE A 142 -2.53 19.28 6.38
C ILE A 142 -1.50 18.61 5.47
N PHE A 143 -0.65 19.39 4.80
CA PHE A 143 0.41 18.86 3.94
C PHE A 143 1.29 17.87 4.69
N LYS A 144 1.71 18.21 5.91
CA LYS A 144 2.55 17.33 6.73
C LYS A 144 1.86 15.99 6.99
N LYS A 145 0.59 16.01 7.38
CA LYS A 145 -0.21 14.79 7.59
C LYS A 145 -0.39 13.95 6.31
N VAL A 146 -0.65 14.59 5.17
CA VAL A 146 -0.74 13.91 3.86
C VAL A 146 0.59 13.28 3.49
N GLN A 147 1.70 14.02 3.66
CA GLN A 147 3.06 13.55 3.39
C GLN A 147 3.43 12.37 4.28
N ASP A 148 3.10 12.42 5.57
CA ASP A 148 3.41 11.34 6.50
C ASP A 148 2.61 10.06 6.19
N LEU A 149 1.31 10.18 5.86
CA LEU A 149 0.52 9.03 5.37
C LEU A 149 1.10 8.45 4.08
N TYR A 150 1.42 9.30 3.10
CA TYR A 150 2.07 8.88 1.86
C TYR A 150 3.38 8.13 2.11
N ASN A 151 4.25 8.67 2.96
CA ASN A 151 5.54 8.07 3.30
C ASN A 151 5.36 6.70 3.97
N MET A 152 4.37 6.57 4.86
CA MET A 152 4.03 5.30 5.51
C MET A 152 3.61 4.25 4.47
N TYR A 153 2.71 4.58 3.55
CA TYR A 153 2.31 3.68 2.47
C TYR A 153 3.48 3.34 1.53
N HIS A 154 4.25 4.34 1.08
CA HIS A 154 5.37 4.13 0.17
C HIS A 154 6.43 3.20 0.77
N LYS A 155 6.88 3.48 2.01
CA LYS A 155 7.85 2.63 2.73
C LYS A 155 7.32 1.21 2.90
N TYR A 156 6.07 1.06 3.33
CA TYR A 156 5.48 -0.26 3.54
C TYR A 156 5.33 -1.04 2.22
N ASN A 157 4.91 -0.38 1.14
CA ASN A 157 4.79 -0.99 -0.20
C ASN A 157 6.15 -1.45 -0.74
N LYS A 158 7.20 -0.64 -0.56
CA LYS A 158 8.57 -1.01 -0.91
C LYS A 158 9.04 -2.23 -0.11
N TYR A 159 8.73 -2.25 1.19
CA TYR A 159 9.07 -3.36 2.06
C TYR A 159 8.36 -4.65 1.64
N ILE A 160 7.04 -4.66 1.45
CA ILE A 160 6.30 -5.88 1.08
C ILE A 160 6.68 -6.42 -0.31
N THR A 161 7.14 -5.56 -1.22
CA THR A 161 7.61 -5.96 -2.56
C THR A 161 9.04 -6.49 -2.55
N THR A 162 9.93 -5.90 -1.74
CA THR A 162 11.36 -6.27 -1.67
C THR A 162 11.63 -7.42 -0.68
N SER A 163 10.86 -7.51 0.39
CA SER A 163 10.99 -8.58 1.41
C SER A 163 10.67 -9.97 0.86
N GLY A 164 10.01 -10.10 -0.29
CA GLY A 164 9.75 -11.38 -0.94
C GLY A 164 11.01 -12.11 -1.41
N SER A 165 12.12 -11.39 -1.62
CA SER A 165 13.31 -11.89 -2.33
C SER A 165 14.58 -12.03 -1.48
N SER A 166 14.61 -11.54 -0.24
CA SER A 166 15.79 -11.65 0.65
C SER A 166 15.56 -12.57 1.85
N ASN A 167 16.56 -13.38 2.17
CA ASN A 167 16.62 -14.25 3.36
C ASN A 167 17.15 -13.52 4.61
N THR A 168 17.66 -12.30 4.46
CA THR A 168 18.08 -11.43 5.56
C THR A 168 17.16 -10.22 5.58
N ILE A 169 16.14 -10.26 6.43
CA ILE A 169 15.23 -9.13 6.62
C ILE A 169 15.60 -8.44 7.92
N GLU A 170 16.13 -7.23 7.77
CA GLU A 170 16.26 -6.31 8.88
C GLU A 170 14.88 -5.66 9.11
N CYS A 171 14.31 -5.82 10.31
CA CYS A 171 12.97 -5.33 10.65
C CYS A 171 12.94 -3.84 11.02
N THR A 172 14.00 -3.10 10.66
CA THR A 172 14.19 -1.67 10.92
C THR A 172 13.16 -0.83 10.18
N GLU A 173 12.98 -1.04 8.87
CA GLU A 173 11.97 -0.34 8.06
C GLU A 173 10.54 -0.58 8.56
N PHE A 174 10.26 -1.81 9.02
CA PHE A 174 8.97 -2.16 9.62
C PHE A 174 8.75 -1.43 10.95
N THR A 175 9.78 -1.36 11.79
CA THR A 175 9.75 -0.63 13.07
C THR A 175 9.52 0.86 12.85
N GLU A 176 10.11 1.45 11.81
CA GLU A 176 9.85 2.85 11.44
C GLU A 176 8.37 3.09 11.07
N CYS A 177 7.72 2.15 10.36
CA CYS A 177 6.30 2.26 10.02
C CYS A 177 5.42 2.22 11.28
N VAL A 178 5.73 1.31 12.21
CA VAL A 178 5.04 1.21 13.52
C VAL A 178 5.21 2.50 14.32
N ASN A 179 6.43 3.02 14.41
CA ASN A 179 6.71 4.27 15.13
C ASN A 179 5.98 5.46 14.50
N SER A 180 5.98 5.56 13.17
CA SER A 180 5.27 6.63 12.44
C SER A 180 3.77 6.60 12.71
N TYR A 181 3.16 5.40 12.76
CA TYR A 181 1.75 5.24 13.13
C TYR A 181 1.50 5.69 14.58
N ASN A 182 2.31 5.21 15.53
CA ASN A 182 2.13 5.48 16.96
C ASN A 182 2.36 6.95 17.33
N ASN A 183 3.13 7.71 16.56
CA ASN A 183 3.33 9.15 16.80
C ASN A 183 2.02 9.96 16.78
N TYR A 184 0.98 9.46 16.11
CA TYR A 184 -0.32 10.11 16.04
C TYR A 184 -1.33 9.62 17.09
N GLU A 185 -0.95 8.71 17.99
CA GLU A 185 -1.83 8.19 19.04
C GLU A 185 -2.46 9.32 19.85
N SER A 186 -1.64 10.26 20.35
CA SER A 186 -2.14 11.37 21.15
C SER A 186 -3.09 12.29 20.38
N ILE A 187 -2.86 12.48 19.07
CA ILE A 187 -3.71 13.30 18.19
C ILE A 187 -5.05 12.59 17.95
N CYS A 188 -5.03 11.27 17.71
CA CYS A 188 -6.25 10.52 17.39
C CYS A 188 -7.06 10.10 18.62
N THR A 189 -6.44 10.07 19.80
CA THR A 189 -7.14 9.82 21.08
C THR A 189 -7.71 11.10 21.69
N LYS A 190 -7.08 12.26 21.47
CA LYS A 190 -7.49 13.54 22.09
C LYS A 190 -8.18 14.52 21.15
N SER A 191 -7.95 14.44 19.84
CA SER A 191 -8.41 15.47 18.88
C SER A 191 -9.63 15.06 18.08
N SER A 192 -10.26 16.06 17.45
CA SER A 192 -11.42 15.93 16.57
C SER A 192 -11.08 15.80 15.08
N ASP A 193 -9.79 15.65 14.69
CA ASP A 193 -9.43 15.45 13.27
C ASP A 193 -9.77 14.02 12.81
N LYS A 194 -11.07 13.75 12.81
CA LYS A 194 -11.66 12.46 12.44
C LYS A 194 -11.23 12.05 11.05
N ASN A 195 -11.12 13.00 10.11
CA ASN A 195 -10.74 12.73 8.73
C ASN A 195 -9.32 12.18 8.63
N PHE A 196 -8.34 12.82 9.29
CA PHE A 196 -6.99 12.30 9.34
C PHE A 196 -6.93 10.95 10.07
N CYS A 197 -7.59 10.83 11.22
CA CYS A 197 -7.55 9.61 12.02
C CYS A 197 -8.23 8.41 11.33
N ASN A 198 -9.27 8.65 10.51
CA ASN A 198 -9.88 7.63 9.67
C ASN A 198 -8.93 7.17 8.56
N ALA A 199 -8.18 8.10 7.94
CA ALA A 199 -7.16 7.75 6.96
C ALA A 199 -5.98 6.99 7.60
N LEU A 200 -5.59 7.38 8.82
CA LEU A 200 -4.59 6.68 9.61
C LEU A 200 -5.05 5.26 9.98
N ASP A 201 -6.32 5.06 10.35
CA ASP A 201 -6.89 3.73 10.59
C ASP A 201 -6.97 2.90 9.30
N SER A 202 -7.19 3.55 8.15
CA SER A 202 -7.11 2.89 6.85
C SER A 202 -5.69 2.37 6.55
N PHE A 203 -4.65 3.11 6.96
CA PHE A 203 -3.27 2.59 6.92
C PHE A 203 -3.10 1.39 7.84
N ARG A 204 -3.63 1.44 9.08
CA ARG A 204 -3.59 0.32 10.03
C ARG A 204 -4.18 -0.96 9.43
N ILE A 205 -5.33 -0.85 8.76
CA ILE A 205 -6.02 -1.96 8.09
C ILE A 205 -5.15 -2.51 6.95
N TYR A 206 -4.63 -1.63 6.09
CA TYR A 206 -3.75 -2.00 4.98
C TYR A 206 -2.48 -2.69 5.48
N TYR A 207 -1.84 -2.13 6.49
CA TYR A 207 -0.68 -2.70 7.13
C TYR A 207 -0.97 -4.12 7.64
N GLN A 208 -2.07 -4.31 8.37
CA GLN A 208 -2.44 -5.61 8.92
C GLN A 208 -2.80 -6.64 7.85
N SER A 209 -3.33 -6.25 6.68
CA SER A 209 -3.68 -7.21 5.61
C SER A 209 -2.46 -7.90 5.00
N TYR A 210 -1.29 -7.28 5.08
CA TYR A 210 -0.03 -7.86 4.60
C TYR A 210 0.89 -8.33 5.73
N SER A 211 0.48 -8.16 6.99
CA SER A 211 1.31 -8.51 8.16
C SER A 211 1.76 -9.98 8.21
N GLY A 212 1.00 -10.92 7.62
CA GLY A 212 1.35 -12.34 7.61
C GLY A 212 2.67 -12.67 6.90
N SER A 213 3.03 -11.93 5.84
CA SER A 213 4.34 -12.10 5.17
C SER A 213 5.50 -11.57 6.02
N VAL A 214 5.20 -10.73 7.01
CA VAL A 214 6.17 -10.05 7.88
C VAL A 214 6.38 -10.80 9.20
N VAL A 215 5.30 -11.30 9.83
CA VAL A 215 5.35 -12.05 11.11
C VAL A 215 6.30 -13.25 11.03
N SER A 216 6.35 -13.93 9.88
CA SER A 216 7.25 -15.08 9.68
C SER A 216 8.73 -14.73 9.64
N LYS A 217 9.08 -13.46 9.45
CA LYS A 217 10.45 -12.98 9.23
C LYS A 217 10.95 -12.06 10.34
N CYS A 218 10.04 -11.36 11.02
CA CYS A 218 10.33 -10.46 12.13
C CYS A 218 9.87 -11.05 13.47
N ILE A 219 10.75 -11.83 14.11
CA ILE A 219 10.48 -12.44 15.42
C ILE A 219 10.61 -11.39 16.53
N GLY A 220 9.59 -11.24 17.36
CA GLY A 220 9.59 -10.35 18.52
C GLY A 220 9.11 -8.91 18.27
N THR A 221 8.79 -8.55 17.03
CA THR A 221 8.22 -7.22 16.72
C THR A 221 6.72 -7.17 16.99
N GLN A 222 6.21 -6.06 17.54
CA GLN A 222 4.77 -5.85 17.69
C GLN A 222 4.13 -5.62 16.32
N VAL A 223 3.63 -6.70 15.71
CA VAL A 223 3.02 -6.66 14.38
C VAL A 223 1.57 -6.17 14.40
N LEU A 224 0.92 -6.15 15.56
CA LEU A 224 -0.47 -5.69 15.69
C LEU A 224 -0.52 -4.22 16.11
N LEU A 225 -0.99 -3.37 15.20
CA LEU A 225 -1.32 -1.98 15.49
C LEU A 225 -2.74 -1.89 16.08
N LYS A 226 -2.88 -1.20 17.21
CA LYS A 226 -4.19 -0.92 17.81
C LYS A 226 -4.86 0.24 17.07
N SER A 227 -6.18 0.24 16.99
CA SER A 227 -6.91 1.43 16.55
C SER A 227 -6.88 2.48 17.66
N PHE A 228 -6.75 3.75 17.29
CA PHE A 228 -6.86 4.89 18.20
C PHE A 228 -8.27 5.46 18.28
N GLN A 229 -9.19 4.97 17.44
CA GLN A 229 -10.58 5.39 17.50
C GLN A 229 -11.23 4.83 18.77
N MET A 230 -11.70 5.71 19.66
CA MET A 230 -12.54 5.30 20.77
C MET A 230 -13.81 4.67 20.19
N SER A 231 -14.03 3.38 20.44
CA SER A 231 -15.33 2.77 20.29
C SER A 231 -16.27 3.50 21.26
N ASN A 232 -17.08 4.42 20.73
CA ASN A 232 -18.32 4.78 21.41
C ASN A 232 -19.21 3.53 21.33
N GLU A 233 -18.98 2.59 22.24
CA GLU A 233 -20.04 1.70 22.70
C GLU A 233 -21.00 2.57 23.52
N ASP A 234 -21.80 3.39 22.84
CA ASP A 234 -23.02 3.91 23.42
C ASP A 234 -24.14 3.60 22.45
N GLY A 235 -24.97 2.65 22.87
CA GLY A 235 -26.09 2.17 22.10
C GLY A 235 -27.16 3.23 22.03
N GLN A 236 -27.41 3.76 20.84
CA GLN A 236 -28.69 4.34 20.51
C GLN A 236 -29.07 3.92 19.10
N SER A 237 -29.94 2.92 19.01
CA SER A 237 -30.68 2.59 17.80
C SER A 237 -31.57 3.78 17.44
N TYR A 238 -31.30 4.44 16.32
CA TYR A 238 -32.29 5.26 15.64
C TYR A 238 -32.60 4.61 14.30
N ILE A 239 -33.75 3.92 14.28
CA ILE A 239 -34.53 3.69 13.07
C ILE A 239 -35.25 5.01 12.83
N ASP A 240 -35.01 5.64 11.69
CA ASP A 240 -36.04 6.46 11.06
C ASP A 240 -35.98 6.27 9.54
N GLY A 241 -37.16 6.02 8.98
CA GLY A 241 -37.37 5.66 7.59
C GLY A 241 -37.37 6.90 6.70
N GLY A 242 -36.47 6.93 5.73
CA GLY A 242 -36.47 7.88 4.63
C GLY A 242 -36.20 7.14 3.33
N GLU A 243 -37.07 7.39 2.36
CA GLU A 243 -37.24 6.80 1.04
C GLU A 243 -35.94 6.77 0.20
N LEU A 244 -35.66 5.63 -0.43
CA LEU A 244 -34.53 5.43 -1.36
C LEU A 244 -34.92 5.96 -2.74
N GLU A 245 -34.35 7.09 -3.14
CA GLU A 245 -34.14 7.38 -4.56
C GLU A 245 -32.80 6.74 -4.98
N GLU A 246 -32.88 5.79 -5.92
CA GLU A 246 -31.74 5.14 -6.55
C GLU A 246 -31.11 6.11 -7.57
N ASP A 247 -29.91 6.62 -7.27
CA ASP A 247 -29.00 7.14 -8.29
C ASP A 247 -27.83 6.17 -8.47
N ASP A 248 -27.81 5.58 -9.65
CA ASP A 248 -26.86 4.59 -10.14
C ASP A 248 -25.55 5.29 -10.53
N ASP A 249 -24.59 5.38 -9.61
CA ASP A 249 -23.17 5.58 -9.96
C ASP A 249 -22.25 4.98 -8.90
N TYR A 250 -21.94 3.69 -9.09
CA TYR A 250 -21.04 2.91 -8.26
C TYR A 250 -19.59 3.36 -8.47
N ILE A 251 -19.04 4.14 -7.54
CA ILE A 251 -17.60 4.47 -7.49
C ILE A 251 -16.90 3.47 -6.55
N ASP A 252 -16.04 2.61 -7.11
CA ASP A 252 -15.19 1.64 -6.39
C ASP A 252 -13.97 2.33 -5.76
N PRO A 253 -13.89 2.50 -4.43
CA PRO A 253 -12.85 3.31 -3.80
C PRO A 253 -11.46 2.64 -3.74
N PHE A 254 -11.36 1.35 -4.07
CA PHE A 254 -10.13 0.58 -3.83
C PHE A 254 -9.38 0.17 -5.10
N GLY A 255 -9.94 0.38 -6.30
CA GLY A 255 -9.34 -0.12 -7.54
C GLY A 255 -9.04 -1.62 -7.50
N LEU A 256 -9.78 -2.37 -6.64
CA LEU A 256 -9.57 -3.78 -6.38
C LEU A 256 -10.30 -4.66 -7.41
N GLN A 257 -11.10 -4.09 -8.32
CA GLN A 257 -11.80 -4.86 -9.33
C GLN A 257 -10.84 -5.68 -10.20
N TYR A 258 -9.64 -5.20 -10.55
CA TYR A 258 -8.74 -5.97 -11.41
C TYR A 258 -8.03 -7.14 -10.71
N ILE A 259 -7.76 -7.03 -9.42
CA ILE A 259 -7.07 -8.07 -8.63
C ILE A 259 -8.11 -9.03 -8.05
N GLY A 260 -9.17 -8.49 -7.46
CA GLY A 260 -10.26 -9.23 -6.83
C GLY A 260 -11.05 -10.06 -7.84
N THR A 261 -11.53 -9.48 -8.96
CA THR A 261 -12.36 -10.26 -9.90
C THR A 261 -11.58 -11.37 -10.58
N ASN A 262 -10.32 -11.16 -10.97
CA ASN A 262 -9.48 -12.22 -11.50
C ASN A 262 -9.24 -13.33 -10.46
N ILE A 263 -8.96 -12.97 -9.21
CA ILE A 263 -8.78 -13.95 -8.13
C ILE A 263 -10.09 -14.71 -7.84
N PHE A 264 -11.23 -14.02 -7.75
CA PHE A 264 -12.54 -14.64 -7.52
C PHE A 264 -12.97 -15.52 -8.70
N ILE A 265 -12.74 -15.10 -9.94
CA ILE A 265 -13.00 -15.90 -11.15
C ILE A 265 -12.10 -17.13 -11.16
N MET A 266 -10.80 -16.97 -10.85
CA MET A 266 -9.88 -18.10 -10.73
C MET A 266 -10.34 -19.09 -9.64
N PHE A 267 -10.72 -18.60 -8.45
CA PHE A 267 -11.23 -19.47 -7.38
C PHE A 267 -12.56 -20.12 -7.74
N THR A 268 -13.45 -19.43 -8.44
CA THR A 268 -14.75 -19.95 -8.86
C THR A 268 -14.56 -21.05 -9.91
N ILE A 269 -13.67 -20.84 -10.89
CA ILE A 269 -13.29 -21.86 -11.88
C ILE A 269 -12.63 -23.07 -11.20
N ILE A 270 -11.72 -22.85 -10.25
CA ILE A 270 -11.07 -23.94 -9.50
C ILE A 270 -12.09 -24.74 -8.68
N ILE A 271 -13.04 -24.09 -8.03
CA ILE A 271 -14.12 -24.75 -7.27
C ILE A 271 -15.01 -25.55 -8.22
N LEU A 272 -15.43 -24.97 -9.35
CA LEU A 272 -16.25 -25.64 -10.35
C LEU A 272 -15.54 -26.86 -10.96
N LEU A 273 -14.26 -26.73 -11.31
CA LEU A 273 -13.43 -27.84 -11.80
C LEU A 273 -13.28 -28.92 -10.73
N SER A 274 -12.99 -28.55 -9.48
CA SER A 274 -12.85 -29.50 -8.37
C SER A 274 -14.15 -30.25 -8.10
N PHE A 275 -15.29 -29.56 -8.18
CA PHE A 275 -16.61 -30.15 -8.01
C PHE A 275 -16.95 -31.10 -9.17
N LEU A 276 -16.60 -30.73 -10.40
CA LEU A 276 -16.78 -31.57 -11.58
C LEU A 276 -15.92 -32.83 -11.50
N PHE A 277 -14.66 -32.73 -11.09
CA PHE A 277 -13.81 -33.90 -10.81
C PHE A 277 -14.35 -34.77 -9.68
N PHE A 278 -14.92 -34.18 -8.62
CA PHE A 278 -15.55 -34.92 -7.52
C PHE A 278 -16.79 -35.70 -7.99
N ILE A 279 -17.63 -35.09 -8.83
CA ILE A 279 -18.79 -35.76 -9.45
C ILE A 279 -18.32 -36.90 -10.35
N LEU A 280 -17.33 -36.67 -11.23
CA LEU A 280 -16.78 -37.72 -12.10
C LEU A 280 -16.15 -38.87 -11.30
N TYR A 281 -15.48 -38.55 -10.19
CA TYR A 281 -14.93 -39.56 -9.28
C TYR A 281 -16.02 -40.38 -8.57
N ARG A 282 -17.19 -39.81 -8.30
CA ARG A 282 -18.28 -40.47 -7.57
C ARG A 282 -19.27 -41.21 -8.47
N PHE A 283 -19.56 -40.68 -9.65
CA PHE A 283 -20.68 -41.11 -10.50
C PHE A 283 -20.25 -41.73 -11.84
N THR A 284 -18.98 -41.69 -12.20
CA THR A 284 -18.43 -42.35 -13.40
C THR A 284 -17.58 -43.57 -12.99
N PRO A 285 -17.53 -44.67 -13.76
CA PRO A 285 -16.70 -45.85 -13.45
C PRO A 285 -15.18 -45.57 -13.31
N PHE A 286 -14.73 -44.34 -13.62
CA PHE A 286 -13.39 -43.84 -13.33
C PHE A 286 -13.01 -43.88 -11.83
N GLY A 287 -13.95 -43.70 -10.90
CA GLY A 287 -13.68 -43.76 -9.46
C GLY A 287 -13.23 -45.15 -8.99
N TYR A 288 -13.81 -46.21 -9.57
CA TYR A 288 -13.43 -47.60 -9.28
C TYR A 288 -12.02 -47.93 -9.75
N TRP A 289 -11.58 -47.34 -10.87
CA TRP A 289 -10.22 -47.51 -11.41
C TRP A 289 -9.15 -46.68 -10.69
N LEU A 290 -9.50 -45.49 -10.20
CA LEU A 290 -8.56 -44.60 -9.49
C LEU A 290 -8.36 -44.97 -8.01
N ARG A 291 -9.40 -45.48 -7.32
CA ARG A 291 -9.32 -45.86 -5.89
C ARG A 291 -8.15 -46.78 -5.54
N PRO A 292 -7.86 -47.87 -6.29
CA PRO A 292 -6.73 -48.75 -6.00
C PRO A 292 -5.38 -48.02 -6.16
N LYS A 293 -5.26 -47.16 -7.18
CA LYS A 293 -4.03 -46.38 -7.44
C LYS A 293 -3.76 -45.34 -6.35
N ILE A 294 -4.79 -44.62 -5.91
CA ILE A 294 -4.71 -43.64 -4.82
C ILE A 294 -4.33 -44.35 -3.51
N LYS A 295 -4.96 -45.50 -3.20
CA LYS A 295 -4.65 -46.28 -1.99
C LYS A 295 -3.19 -46.76 -1.98
N ASN A 296 -2.67 -47.17 -3.13
CA ASN A 296 -1.25 -47.55 -3.27
C ASN A 296 -0.32 -46.35 -3.07
N LYS A 297 -0.63 -45.16 -3.61
CA LYS A 297 0.17 -43.95 -3.38
C LYS A 297 0.16 -43.48 -1.92
N ILE A 298 -1.00 -43.51 -1.25
CA ILE A 298 -1.11 -43.21 0.19
C ILE A 298 -0.28 -44.20 1.02
N LYS A 299 -0.29 -45.49 0.66
CA LYS A 299 0.54 -46.51 1.32
C LYS A 299 2.04 -46.24 1.15
N ILE A 300 2.47 -45.78 -0.04
CA ILE A 300 3.86 -45.38 -0.30
C ILE A 300 4.22 -44.13 0.51
N LEU A 301 3.35 -43.11 0.53
CA LEU A 301 3.57 -41.89 1.31
C LEU A 301 3.69 -42.18 2.82
N LYS A 302 2.83 -43.07 3.34
CA LYS A 302 2.90 -43.51 4.75
C LYS A 302 4.24 -44.20 5.04
N LYS A 303 4.73 -45.06 4.14
CA LYS A 303 6.06 -45.69 4.27
C LYS A 303 7.20 -44.66 4.25
N ILE A 304 7.09 -43.63 3.40
CA ILE A 304 8.10 -42.56 3.31
C ILE A 304 8.10 -41.72 4.59
N TYR A 305 6.92 -41.33 5.06
CA TYR A 305 6.76 -40.55 6.30
C TYR A 305 7.27 -41.33 7.53
N GLU A 306 6.97 -42.63 7.60
CA GLU A 306 7.43 -43.48 8.69
C GLU A 306 8.96 -43.67 8.65
N LYS A 307 9.56 -43.74 7.45
CA LYS A 307 11.01 -43.76 7.26
C LYS A 307 11.66 -42.43 7.63
N SER A 308 11.10 -41.29 7.22
CA SER A 308 11.62 -39.96 7.56
C SER A 308 11.52 -39.66 9.05
N THR A 309 10.42 -40.08 9.69
CA THR A 309 10.23 -39.93 11.14
C THR A 309 11.24 -40.77 11.93
N LYS A 310 11.56 -41.99 11.47
CA LYS A 310 12.62 -42.82 12.06
C LYS A 310 14.01 -42.21 11.89
N LEU A 311 14.32 -41.70 10.70
CA LEU A 311 15.58 -40.98 10.43
C LEU A 311 15.75 -39.78 11.37
N TYR A 312 14.72 -38.93 11.46
CA TYR A 312 14.74 -37.75 12.33
C TYR A 312 14.89 -38.09 13.83
N ARG A 313 14.28 -39.19 14.29
CA ARG A 313 14.43 -39.67 15.67
C ARG A 313 15.84 -40.19 15.96
N ASN A 314 16.48 -40.83 14.99
CA ASN A 314 17.85 -41.33 15.12
C ASN A 314 18.85 -40.17 15.15
N THR A 315 18.73 -39.18 14.27
CA THR A 315 19.60 -38.00 14.25
C THR A 315 19.53 -37.20 15.56
N ARG A 316 18.33 -37.08 16.15
CA ARG A 316 18.14 -36.42 17.46
C ARG A 316 18.75 -37.20 18.62
N ASN A 317 18.82 -38.53 18.52
CA ASN A 317 19.46 -39.36 19.54
C ASN A 317 20.99 -39.29 19.41
N GLU A 318 21.54 -39.29 18.20
CA GLU A 318 22.97 -39.06 17.94
C GLU A 318 23.43 -37.68 18.44
N GLU A 319 22.61 -36.64 18.28
CA GLU A 319 22.89 -35.28 18.77
C GLU A 319 22.80 -35.18 20.31
N LYS A 320 21.99 -36.03 20.96
CA LYS A 320 21.93 -36.11 22.43
C LYS A 320 23.08 -36.93 23.03
N ASP A 321 23.58 -37.92 22.30
CA ASP A 321 24.71 -38.74 22.74
C ASP A 321 26.03 -37.97 22.56
N SER A 322 26.19 -37.15 21.52
CA SER A 322 27.38 -36.29 21.34
C SER A 322 27.50 -35.15 22.37
N LEU A 323 26.39 -34.75 23.00
CA LEU A 323 26.34 -33.76 24.08
C LEU A 323 26.64 -34.34 25.47
N LYS A 324 26.79 -35.68 25.59
CA LYS A 324 27.09 -36.37 26.85
C LYS A 324 28.55 -36.76 27.02
N ASP A 325 29.39 -36.64 25.99
CA ASP A 325 30.82 -36.91 26.12
C ASP A 325 31.55 -35.69 26.70
N PRO A 326 32.13 -35.78 27.91
CA PRO A 326 32.90 -34.68 28.47
C PRO A 326 34.24 -34.56 27.73
N ILE A 327 34.48 -33.40 27.11
CA ILE A 327 35.74 -33.03 26.50
C ILE A 327 36.83 -32.99 27.58
N ASN A 328 37.74 -33.98 27.57
CA ASN A 328 38.90 -34.03 28.44
C ASN A 328 40.04 -33.22 27.80
N LEU A 329 40.20 -31.94 28.20
CA LEU A 329 41.34 -31.11 27.81
C LEU A 329 42.38 -31.11 28.93
N GLN A 330 43.48 -31.83 28.72
CA GLN A 330 44.62 -31.86 29.63
C GLN A 330 45.51 -30.64 29.35
N TYR A 331 45.61 -29.73 30.33
CA TYR A 331 46.48 -28.57 30.27
C TYR A 331 47.89 -28.96 30.74
N HIS A 332 48.90 -28.76 29.90
CA HIS A 332 50.31 -28.87 30.30
C HIS A 332 50.92 -27.47 30.42
N SER A 333 51.16 -26.98 31.64
CA SER A 333 52.04 -25.85 31.88
C SER A 333 53.50 -26.33 31.93
N MET A 334 54.36 -25.73 31.11
CA MET A 334 55.81 -25.95 31.18
C MET A 334 56.40 -25.06 32.29
N SER A 335 57.02 -25.68 33.28
CA SER A 335 57.97 -25.02 34.19
C SER A 335 59.35 -25.10 33.55
N ASN A 336 60.03 -23.97 33.38
CA ASN A 336 61.47 -23.93 33.16
C ASN A 336 62.14 -23.17 34.31
N SER A 337 63.30 -23.70 34.67
CA SER A 337 64.19 -23.37 35.79
C SER A 337 64.63 -21.92 35.89
#